data_AF-A0A388TBG0-F1
#
_entry.id   AF-A0A388TBG0-F1
#
_cell.length_a   1.000
_cell.length_b   1.000
_cell.length_c   1.000
_cell.angle_alpha   90.00
_cell.angle_beta   90.00
_cell.angle_gamma   90.00
#
_symmetry.space_group_name_H-M   'P 1'
#
loop_
_entity.id
_entity.type
_entity.pdbx_description
1 polymer ?
#
loop_
_entity_poly.entity_id
_entity_poly.type
_entity_poly.pdbx_seq_one_letter_code
_entity_poly.pdbx_strand_id
1 'polypeptide(L)' 'MQAYEFSSTVDDGVIHIPEQYKDKLSSFVKVIVFSNSMADRAVKKNFSALKLQTKGFKFNREEANER' A
#
# COMPACT_ATOMS: atom_id res chain seq x y z
N MET A 1 29.21 -21.55 1.66
CA MET A 1 28.78 -20.19 2.03
C MET A 1 27.63 -20.32 3.00
N GLN A 2 27.76 -19.81 4.23
CA GLN A 2 26.75 -19.95 5.28
C GLN A 2 25.90 -18.68 5.34
N ALA A 3 24.59 -18.81 5.16
CA ALA A 3 23.64 -17.72 5.32
C ALA A 3 22.96 -17.85 6.69
N TYR A 4 22.78 -16.72 7.37
CA TYR A 4 22.02 -16.65 8.61
C TYR A 4 20.68 -15.99 8.32
N GLU A 5 19.60 -16.71 8.62
CA GLU A 5 18.24 -16.23 8.46
C GLU A 5 17.64 -15.95 9.84
N PHE A 6 17.08 -14.77 10.01
CA PHE A 6 16.38 -14.37 11.23
C PHE A 6 15.25 -13.41 10.91
N SER A 7 14.21 -13.47 11.72
CA SER A 7 13.12 -12.49 11.70
C SER A 7 13.43 -11.42 12.74
N SER A 8 13.32 -10.15 12.34
CA SER A 8 13.49 -9.02 13.25
C SER A 8 12.48 -7.94 12.93
N THR A 9 12.14 -7.15 13.95
CA THR A 9 11.29 -5.99 13.80
C THR A 9 12.11 -4.80 13.34
N VAL A 10 11.54 -4.00 12.44
CA VAL A 10 12.09 -2.70 12.08
C VAL A 10 11.61 -1.70 13.13
N ASP A 11 12.55 -1.06 13.83
CA ASP A 11 12.26 0.04 14.75
C ASP A 11 13.04 1.27 14.29
N ASP A 12 12.32 2.37 14.04
CA ASP A 12 12.86 3.62 13.48
C ASP A 12 13.77 3.44 12.24
N GLY A 13 13.38 2.54 11.34
CA GLY A 13 14.16 2.22 10.13
C GLY A 13 15.41 1.36 10.37
N VAL A 14 15.65 0.92 11.61
CA VAL A 14 16.77 0.06 12.00
C VAL A 14 16.31 -1.38 12.18
N ILE A 15 17.00 -2.33 11.53
CA ILE A 15 16.80 -3.77 11.73
C ILE A 15 17.77 -4.23 12.82
N HIS A 16 17.24 -4.68 13.94
CA HIS A 16 18.06 -5.19 15.04
C HIS A 16 18.57 -6.60 14.72
N ILE A 17 19.89 -6.77 14.66
CA ILE A 17 20.52 -8.08 14.47
C ILE A 17 20.62 -8.78 15.84
N PRO A 18 20.11 -10.02 15.99
CA PRO A 18 20.21 -10.75 17.25
C PRO A 18 21.66 -10.98 17.69
N GLU A 19 21.92 -10.90 19.00
CA GLU A 19 23.30 -10.93 19.55
C GLU A 19 24.08 -12.19 19.21
N GLN A 20 23.37 -13.32 19.03
CA GLN A 20 23.93 -14.62 18.65
C GLN A 20 24.72 -14.59 17.33
N TYR A 21 24.52 -13.56 16.52
CA TYR A 21 25.21 -13.38 15.25
C TYR A 21 26.28 -12.29 15.28
N LYS A 22 26.33 -11.42 16.32
CA LYS A 22 27.32 -10.32 16.40
C LYS A 22 28.75 -10.82 16.26
N ASP A 23 29.11 -11.87 16.99
CA ASP A 23 30.47 -12.43 16.98
C ASP A 23 30.83 -13.13 15.66
N LYS A 24 29.82 -13.48 14.86
CA LYS A 24 29.97 -14.18 13.57
C LYS A 24 30.05 -13.22 12.39
N LEU A 25 29.70 -11.95 12.59
CA LEU A 25 29.63 -10.90 11.57
C LEU A 25 30.86 -9.97 11.65
N SER A 26 32.06 -10.53 11.86
CA SER A 26 33.30 -9.78 12.08
C SER A 26 33.89 -9.10 10.83
N SER A 27 33.18 -9.09 9.70
CA SER A 27 33.62 -8.54 8.41
C SER A 27 32.45 -7.98 7.61
N PHE A 28 32.69 -7.44 6.40
CA PHE A 28 31.63 -6.96 5.51
C PHE A 28 30.62 -8.07 5.20
N VAL A 29 29.33 -7.80 5.45
CA VAL A 29 28.27 -8.79 5.27
C VAL A 29 27.27 -8.32 4.23
N LYS A 30 26.88 -9.23 3.35
CA LYS A 30 25.81 -9.01 2.38
C LYS A 30 24.47 -9.38 3.04
N VAL A 31 23.57 -8.42 3.12
CA VAL A 31 22.25 -8.59 3.74
C VAL A 31 21.18 -8.68 2.65
N ILE A 32 20.26 -9.63 2.78
CA ILE A 32 19.06 -9.76 1.93
C ILE A 32 17.86 -9.54 2.85
N VAL A 33 17.05 -8.51 2.56
CA VAL A 33 15.89 -8.14 3.38
C VAL A 33 14.62 -8.52 2.62
N PHE A 34 13.79 -9.36 3.23
CA PHE A 34 12.44 -9.64 2.77
C PHE A 34 11.46 -8.88 3.67
N SER A 35 10.81 -7.86 3.11
CA SER A 35 9.78 -7.11 3.81
C SER A 35 8.42 -7.50 3.26
N ASN A 36 7.56 -8.07 4.11
CA ASN A 36 6.14 -8.15 3.84
C ASN A 36 5.52 -6.82 4.27
N SER A 37 5.65 -5.76 3.46
CA SER A 37 4.75 -4.63 3.63
C SER A 37 3.36 -5.14 3.27
N MET A 38 2.46 -5.17 4.24
CA MET A 38 1.04 -5.06 3.90
C MET A 38 0.93 -3.67 3.29
N ALA A 39 1.17 -3.56 1.99
CA ALA A 39 0.93 -2.34 1.23
C ALA A 39 -0.45 -1.87 1.65
N ASP A 40 -0.51 -0.68 2.25
CA ASP A 40 -1.75 -0.08 2.73
C ASP A 40 -2.82 -0.35 1.71
N ARG A 41 -3.81 -1.17 2.08
CA ARG A 41 -4.88 -1.57 1.17
C ARG A 41 -5.44 -0.28 0.60
N ALA A 42 -5.14 0.01 -0.67
CA ALA A 42 -5.56 1.25 -1.31
C ALA A 42 -7.05 1.39 -1.04
N VAL A 43 -7.40 2.40 -0.22
CA VAL A 43 -8.79 2.65 0.18
C VAL A 43 -9.53 2.87 -1.13
N LYS A 44 -10.33 1.88 -1.55
CA LYS A 44 -11.16 2.00 -2.74
C LYS A 44 -12.07 3.19 -2.48
N LYS A 45 -11.76 4.32 -3.10
CA LYS A 45 -12.65 5.49 -3.10
C LYS A 45 -13.92 5.04 -3.79
N ASN A 46 -14.98 4.86 -3.01
CA ASN A 46 -16.29 4.55 -3.56
C ASN A 46 -16.69 5.72 -4.46
N PHE A 47 -16.77 5.47 -5.76
CA PHE A 47 -17.22 6.46 -6.72
C PHE A 47 -18.71 6.73 -6.46
N SER A 48 -19.02 7.83 -5.79
CA SER A 48 -20.39 8.29 -5.62
C SER A 48 -20.83 8.94 -6.93
N ALA A 49 -21.35 8.14 -7.86
CA ALA A 49 -22.03 8.70 -9.03
C ALA A 49 -23.25 9.51 -8.56
N LEU A 50 -23.36 10.75 -9.03
CA LEU A 50 -24.54 11.60 -8.79
C LEU A 50 -25.76 10.88 -9.39
N LYS A 51 -26.65 10.36 -8.54
CA LYS A 51 -27.91 9.77 -8.99
C LYS A 51 -28.93 10.90 -9.19
N LEU A 52 -29.04 11.38 -10.42
CA LEU A 52 -30.10 12.30 -10.82
C LEU A 52 -31.44 11.55 -10.80
N GLN A 53 -32.36 11.96 -9.93
CA GLN A 53 -33.72 11.43 -9.92
C GLN A 53 -34.51 12.06 -11.07
N THR A 54 -34.64 11.35 -12.19
CA THR A 54 -35.38 11.81 -13.38
C THR A 54 -36.87 11.45 -13.34
N LYS A 55 -37.37 10.91 -12.22
CA LYS A 55 -38.76 10.48 -12.10
C LYS A 55 -39.69 11.69 -12.13
N GLY A 56 -40.44 11.84 -13.22
CA GLY A 56 -41.33 12.97 -13.46
C GLY A 56 -40.72 14.10 -14.28
N PHE A 57 -39.46 13.98 -14.71
CA PHE A 57 -38.85 14.96 -15.61
C PHE A 57 -39.40 14.76 -17.03
N LYS A 58 -40.24 15.68 -17.48
CA LYS A 58 -40.72 15.71 -18.86
C LYS A 58 -39.75 16.56 -19.67
N PHE A 59 -38.89 15.90 -20.44
CA PHE A 59 -37.92 16.58 -21.29
C PHE A 59 -38.67 17.41 -22.35
N ASN A 60 -38.63 18.74 -22.22
CA ASN A 60 -39.19 19.63 -23.23
C ASN A 60 -38.16 19.80 -24.36
N ARG A 61 -38.43 19.17 -25.49
CA ARG A 61 -37.53 19.15 -26.64
C ARG A 61 -37.44 20.51 -27.34
N GLU A 62 -38.47 21.34 -27.22
CA GLU A 62 -38.52 22.65 -27.86
C GLU A 62 -37.53 23.62 -27.19
N GLU A 63 -37.62 23.76 -25.87
CA GLU A 63 -36.72 24.61 -25.06
C GLU A 63 -35.24 24.15 -25.11
N ALA A 64 -35.00 22.85 -25.29
CA ALA A 64 -33.64 22.30 -25.40
C ALA A 64 -32.96 22.58 -26.75
N ASN A 65 -33.75 22.76 -27.82
CA ASN A 65 -33.25 23.05 -29.17
C ASN A 65 -33.14 24.56 -29.45
N GLU A 66 -33.62 25.42 -28.55
CA GLU A 66 -33.48 26.88 -28.63
C GLU A 66 -32.13 27.39 -28.08
N ARG A 67 -31.24 26.48 -27.65
CA ARG A 67 -29.86 26.78 -27.25
C ARG A 67 -28.84 26.44 -28.32
#